data_AF-A0A7Y9S797-F1
#
_entry.id   AF-A0A7Y9S797-F1
#
_cell.length_a   1.000
_cell.length_b   1.000
_cell.length_c   1.000
_cell.angle_alpha   90.00
_cell.angle_beta   90.00
_cell.angle_gamma   90.00
#
_symmetry.space_group_name_H-M   'P 1'
#
loop_
_entity.id
_entity.type
_entity.pdbx_description
1 polymer ?
#
loop_
_entity_poly.entity_id
_entity_poly.type
_entity_poly.pdbx_seq_one_letter_code
_entity_poly.pdbx_strand_id
1 'polypeptide(L)'
;MRVVVSFLVTVAACVALLIGASPALAAGAGEAAIAQAYAAPGVAATLGAPATAVICGLKNSGCYQAFQGGSIHWTSTTGAHPTQTAIRTAWINTGTEKGYLGYPTTDQKCGLKNGGCYQAFQGGSIHWTSTTGAHPTQTAIRTAWINTGTEKGYLGYPTTDQKCGLKNSGCYQAFQGGSIHWTSTTGAHPTQTAIRTAWINTGTEKGYLGYPTTDQSCSNGICRQSFQGGSITWTSSGGAKVVYGAVVVNKKRPLVPIDYAPSPIQTVGSVQLQYSAAVAAQSMISAAAASGVKITTVSGYRDYWTQKSLYQGYVQQYGQAEADLISARPGYSEHQSGLAMDIGDTSGSCSLQSCFENTAAGAWARKNAWRYGFIIRYPNGYTGTTGYAYEPWHLRYVGKFIATDMTQQGIPTLEQYFHLPAAPNY
;
A
#
# COMPACT_ATOMS: atom_id res chain seq x y z
N MET A 1 -52.80 1.64 59.39
CA MET A 1 -53.48 1.56 58.08
C MET A 1 -52.49 1.89 56.97
N ARG A 2 -51.69 0.90 56.56
CA ARG A 2 -50.85 0.88 55.36
C ARG A 2 -50.65 -0.60 55.06
N VAL A 3 -51.30 -1.10 54.01
CA VAL A 3 -51.13 -2.47 53.52
C VAL A 3 -50.52 -2.35 52.14
N VAL A 4 -49.35 -2.96 52.00
CA VAL A 4 -48.59 -3.13 50.76
C VAL A 4 -49.27 -4.26 49.98
N VAL A 5 -49.66 -4.01 48.74
CA VAL A 5 -50.12 -5.06 47.82
C VAL A 5 -49.13 -5.17 46.66
N SER A 6 -48.56 -6.36 46.57
CA SER A 6 -47.62 -6.83 45.56
C SER A 6 -48.34 -7.06 44.23
N PHE A 7 -47.80 -6.54 43.13
CA PHE A 7 -48.21 -6.92 41.77
C PHE A 7 -47.02 -7.59 41.08
N LEU A 8 -47.08 -8.92 40.99
CA LEU A 8 -46.29 -9.71 40.05
C LEU A 8 -46.88 -9.52 38.65
N VAL A 9 -46.13 -8.88 37.75
CA VAL A 9 -46.41 -8.89 36.31
C VAL A 9 -45.49 -9.92 35.68
N THR A 10 -46.07 -11.04 35.25
CA THR A 10 -45.41 -12.08 34.45
C THR A 10 -45.18 -11.54 33.04
N VAL A 11 -43.93 -11.31 32.65
CA VAL A 11 -43.56 -11.01 31.25
C VAL A 11 -43.50 -12.34 30.49
N ALA A 12 -44.53 -12.63 29.69
CA ALA A 12 -44.47 -13.69 28.70
C ALA A 12 -43.60 -13.22 27.52
N ALA A 13 -42.38 -13.74 27.44
CA ALA A 13 -41.51 -13.55 26.29
C ALA A 13 -42.08 -14.32 25.07
N CYS A 14 -42.61 -13.60 24.10
CA CYS A 14 -42.94 -14.14 22.79
C CYS A 14 -41.63 -14.27 21.99
N VAL A 15 -40.98 -15.43 22.08
CA VAL A 15 -39.89 -15.80 21.18
C VAL A 15 -40.51 -16.11 19.82
N ALA A 16 -40.48 -15.15 18.89
CA ALA A 16 -40.74 -15.44 17.50
C ALA A 16 -39.63 -16.37 17.00
N LEU A 17 -39.94 -17.66 16.84
CA LEU A 17 -39.14 -18.58 16.06
C LEU A 17 -39.02 -18.01 14.64
N LEU A 18 -37.82 -17.57 14.26
CA LEU A 18 -37.42 -17.44 12.86
C LEU A 18 -37.33 -18.85 12.27
N ILE A 19 -38.47 -19.41 11.89
CA ILE A 19 -38.52 -20.64 11.09
C ILE A 19 -37.95 -20.27 9.73
N GLY A 20 -36.74 -20.74 9.42
CA GLY A 20 -36.20 -20.66 8.07
C GLY A 20 -37.20 -21.26 7.07
N ALA A 21 -37.57 -20.50 6.05
CA ALA A 21 -38.51 -20.94 5.04
C ALA A 21 -38.11 -22.31 4.47
N SER A 22 -39.06 -23.25 4.42
CA SER A 22 -38.81 -24.60 3.89
C SER A 22 -38.34 -24.55 2.42
N PRO A 23 -37.44 -25.45 1.98
CA PRO A 23 -36.90 -25.43 0.61
C PRO A 23 -37.96 -25.42 -0.50
N ALA A 24 -39.11 -26.08 -0.28
CA ALA A 24 -40.23 -26.12 -1.23
C ALA A 24 -40.94 -24.77 -1.40
N LEU A 25 -41.06 -23.96 -0.34
CA LEU A 25 -41.65 -22.63 -0.39
C LEU A 25 -40.73 -21.62 -1.10
N ALA A 26 -39.41 -21.75 -0.89
CA ALA A 26 -38.42 -20.94 -1.59
C ALA A 26 -38.37 -21.25 -3.10
N ALA A 27 -38.54 -22.53 -3.48
CA ALA A 27 -38.63 -22.92 -4.89
C ALA A 27 -39.82 -22.27 -5.61
N GLY A 28 -41.03 -22.35 -5.02
CA GLY A 28 -42.22 -21.72 -5.60
C GLY A 28 -42.13 -20.19 -5.69
N ALA A 29 -41.53 -19.53 -4.70
CA ALA A 29 -41.30 -18.09 -4.73
C ALA A 29 -40.29 -17.67 -5.82
N GLY A 30 -39.21 -18.45 -5.98
CA GLY A 30 -38.20 -18.21 -7.02
C GLY A 30 -38.73 -18.43 -8.43
N GLU A 31 -39.53 -19.48 -8.64
CA GLU A 31 -40.21 -19.73 -9.92
C GLU A 31 -41.13 -18.57 -10.32
N ALA A 32 -41.98 -18.12 -9.39
CA ALA A 32 -42.89 -17.00 -9.63
C ALA A 32 -42.14 -15.70 -9.93
N ALA A 33 -41.07 -15.41 -9.17
CA ALA A 33 -40.27 -14.20 -9.36
C ALA A 33 -39.51 -14.22 -10.70
N ILE A 34 -38.98 -15.37 -11.12
CA ILE A 34 -38.32 -15.52 -12.43
C ILE A 34 -39.32 -15.32 -13.55
N ALA A 35 -40.52 -15.91 -13.46
CA ALA A 35 -41.58 -15.71 -14.45
C ALA A 35 -42.00 -14.24 -14.54
N GLN A 36 -42.14 -13.56 -13.39
CA GLN A 36 -42.46 -12.14 -13.34
C GLN A 36 -41.38 -11.27 -13.98
N ALA A 37 -40.10 -11.54 -13.68
CA ALA A 37 -38.97 -10.82 -14.27
C ALA A 37 -38.89 -11.04 -15.80
N TYR A 38 -39.18 -12.25 -16.28
CA TYR A 38 -39.22 -12.54 -17.71
C TYR A 38 -40.36 -11.82 -18.45
N ALA A 39 -41.52 -11.69 -17.79
CA ALA A 39 -42.68 -10.98 -18.33
C ALA A 39 -42.52 -9.45 -18.35
N ALA A 40 -41.47 -8.90 -17.74
CA ALA A 40 -41.21 -7.47 -17.75
C ALA A 40 -40.96 -6.94 -19.18
N PRO A 41 -41.37 -5.71 -19.51
CA PRO A 41 -41.26 -5.16 -20.86
C PRO A 41 -39.85 -5.27 -21.44
N GLY A 42 -39.72 -5.82 -22.64
CA GLY A 42 -38.46 -5.95 -23.38
C GLY A 42 -37.53 -7.07 -22.92
N VAL A 43 -37.76 -7.72 -21.77
CA VAL A 43 -36.91 -8.81 -21.28
C VAL A 43 -37.01 -10.04 -22.19
N ALA A 44 -38.23 -10.49 -22.51
CA ALA A 44 -38.43 -11.63 -23.41
C ALA A 44 -37.85 -11.41 -24.82
N ALA A 45 -37.95 -10.19 -25.35
CA ALA A 45 -37.37 -9.84 -26.65
C ALA A 45 -35.84 -9.90 -26.63
N THR A 46 -35.21 -9.66 -25.48
CA THR A 46 -33.74 -9.66 -25.36
C THR A 46 -33.17 -11.02 -24.96
N LEU A 47 -33.85 -11.74 -24.07
CA LEU A 47 -33.42 -13.05 -23.59
C LEU A 47 -33.81 -14.20 -24.53
N GLY A 48 -34.84 -14.02 -25.36
CA GLY A 48 -35.38 -15.09 -26.20
C GLY A 48 -36.10 -16.16 -25.38
N ALA A 49 -36.40 -17.29 -26.01
CA ALA A 49 -37.17 -18.36 -25.39
C ALA A 49 -36.42 -19.00 -24.20
N PRO A 50 -37.15 -19.52 -23.18
CA PRO A 50 -36.56 -20.34 -22.13
C PRO A 50 -35.81 -21.54 -22.70
N ALA A 51 -34.56 -21.72 -22.27
CA ALA A 51 -33.71 -22.85 -22.68
C ALA A 51 -33.74 -24.00 -21.67
N THR A 52 -34.10 -23.72 -20.41
CA THR A 52 -34.26 -24.71 -19.34
C THR A 52 -35.57 -24.48 -18.58
N ALA A 53 -36.00 -25.48 -17.81
CA ALA A 53 -36.90 -25.23 -16.68
C ALA A 53 -36.21 -24.35 -15.62
N VAL A 54 -36.98 -23.82 -14.67
CA VAL A 54 -36.41 -23.17 -13.49
C VAL A 54 -35.70 -24.24 -12.65
N ILE A 55 -34.47 -23.93 -12.23
CA ILE A 55 -33.64 -24.78 -11.38
C ILE A 55 -33.42 -24.06 -10.06
N CYS A 56 -33.93 -24.64 -8.98
CA CYS A 56 -33.79 -24.15 -7.62
C CYS A 56 -32.81 -25.01 -6.80
N GLY A 57 -32.41 -24.49 -5.63
CA GLY A 57 -31.40 -25.14 -4.79
C GLY A 57 -29.98 -24.65 -5.06
N LEU A 58 -29.83 -23.49 -5.71
CA LEU A 58 -28.55 -22.81 -5.81
C LEU A 58 -28.10 -22.28 -4.43
N LYS A 59 -26.87 -21.76 -4.36
CA LYS A 59 -26.31 -21.10 -3.17
C LYS A 59 -27.30 -20.12 -2.55
N ASN A 60 -27.46 -20.12 -1.24
CA ASN A 60 -28.44 -19.29 -0.52
C ASN A 60 -29.91 -19.53 -0.94
N SER A 61 -30.24 -20.77 -1.26
CA SER A 61 -31.59 -21.18 -1.70
C SER A 61 -32.07 -20.42 -2.94
N GLY A 62 -31.15 -20.08 -3.83
CA GLY A 62 -31.47 -19.37 -5.06
C GLY A 62 -32.08 -20.27 -6.12
N CYS A 63 -32.68 -19.62 -7.11
CA CYS A 63 -33.21 -20.25 -8.30
C CYS A 63 -32.66 -19.54 -9.55
N TYR A 64 -32.57 -20.25 -10.66
CA TYR A 64 -32.28 -19.62 -11.95
C TYR A 64 -32.99 -20.31 -13.09
N GLN A 65 -33.11 -19.59 -14.21
CA GLN A 65 -33.52 -20.15 -15.47
C GLN A 65 -32.62 -19.62 -16.59
N ALA A 66 -32.19 -20.51 -17.49
CA ALA A 66 -31.46 -20.12 -18.69
C ALA A 66 -32.43 -19.84 -19.83
N PHE A 67 -32.06 -18.85 -20.65
CA PHE A 67 -32.74 -18.43 -21.86
C PHE A 67 -31.72 -18.38 -23.00
N GLN A 68 -32.18 -18.34 -24.25
CA GLN A 68 -31.29 -18.34 -25.43
C GLN A 68 -30.20 -17.25 -25.38
N GLY A 69 -30.55 -16.04 -24.92
CA GLY A 69 -29.69 -14.87 -24.85
C GLY A 69 -29.17 -14.51 -23.44
N GLY A 70 -29.57 -15.25 -22.40
CA GLY A 70 -29.16 -14.92 -21.04
C GLY A 70 -29.71 -15.82 -19.95
N SER A 71 -29.82 -15.29 -18.75
CA SER A 71 -30.34 -16.04 -17.60
C SER A 71 -30.95 -15.10 -16.58
N ILE A 72 -32.01 -15.53 -15.92
CA ILE A 72 -32.59 -14.83 -14.77
C ILE A 72 -32.21 -15.60 -13.52
N HIS A 73 -31.62 -14.92 -12.54
CA HIS A 73 -31.29 -15.51 -11.23
C HIS A 73 -32.05 -14.79 -10.13
N TRP A 74 -32.48 -15.56 -9.13
CA TRP A 74 -33.26 -15.09 -8.00
C TRP A 74 -32.68 -15.60 -6.67
N THR A 75 -32.73 -14.75 -5.66
CA THR A 75 -32.73 -15.14 -4.25
C THR A 75 -33.77 -14.31 -3.51
N SER A 76 -34.19 -14.75 -2.34
CA SER A 76 -35.10 -13.97 -1.47
C SER A 76 -34.52 -12.61 -1.07
N THR A 77 -33.19 -12.45 -1.06
CA THR A 77 -32.50 -11.21 -0.69
C THR A 77 -32.33 -10.26 -1.89
N THR A 78 -32.04 -10.80 -3.07
CA THR A 78 -31.73 -9.97 -4.25
C THR A 78 -32.94 -9.71 -5.12
N GLY A 79 -33.93 -10.59 -5.13
CA GLY A 79 -34.96 -10.59 -6.19
C GLY A 79 -34.44 -11.23 -7.48
N ALA A 80 -35.31 -11.28 -8.50
CA ALA A 80 -35.07 -11.93 -9.78
C ALA A 80 -34.54 -10.90 -10.79
N HIS A 81 -33.33 -11.13 -11.31
CA HIS A 81 -32.70 -10.21 -12.24
C HIS A 81 -32.18 -10.93 -13.49
N PRO A 82 -32.48 -10.42 -14.69
CA PRO A 82 -31.90 -10.89 -15.94
C PRO A 82 -30.45 -10.41 -16.06
N THR A 83 -29.58 -11.31 -16.50
CA THR A 83 -28.18 -11.04 -16.88
C THR A 83 -28.00 -11.58 -18.29
N GLN A 84 -27.42 -10.78 -19.18
CA GLN A 84 -27.34 -11.09 -20.62
C GLN A 84 -26.07 -10.54 -21.27
N THR A 85 -25.85 -10.88 -22.54
CA THR A 85 -24.78 -10.32 -23.40
C THR A 85 -23.36 -10.44 -22.79
N ALA A 86 -22.47 -9.49 -23.08
CA ALA A 86 -21.09 -9.48 -22.59
C ALA A 86 -20.99 -9.42 -21.06
N ILE A 87 -21.95 -8.78 -20.39
CA ILE A 87 -21.99 -8.74 -18.91
C ILE A 87 -22.21 -10.14 -18.35
N ARG A 88 -23.11 -10.94 -18.93
CA ARG A 88 -23.30 -12.35 -18.54
C ARG A 88 -22.03 -13.16 -18.76
N THR A 89 -21.38 -13.00 -19.91
CA THR A 89 -20.13 -13.72 -20.20
C THR A 89 -19.06 -13.41 -19.16
N ALA A 90 -18.88 -12.13 -18.80
CA ALA A 90 -17.95 -11.74 -17.75
C ALA A 90 -18.35 -12.33 -16.38
N TRP A 91 -19.63 -12.30 -16.02
CA TRP A 91 -20.11 -12.87 -14.75
C TRP A 91 -19.89 -14.39 -14.67
N ILE A 92 -20.13 -15.12 -15.76
CA ILE A 92 -19.82 -16.55 -15.85
C ILE A 92 -18.34 -16.81 -15.56
N ASN A 93 -17.44 -16.02 -16.13
CA ASN A 93 -16.00 -16.14 -15.90
C ASN A 93 -15.58 -15.84 -14.45
N THR A 94 -16.42 -15.15 -13.67
CA THR A 94 -16.19 -14.97 -12.23
C THR A 94 -16.67 -16.13 -11.37
N GLY A 95 -17.33 -17.14 -11.97
CA GLY A 95 -17.92 -18.28 -11.26
C GLY A 95 -19.40 -18.11 -10.88
N THR A 96 -20.12 -17.24 -11.59
CA THR A 96 -21.56 -16.95 -11.38
C THR A 96 -21.90 -16.66 -9.90
N GLU A 97 -23.00 -17.19 -9.38
CA GLU A 97 -23.45 -17.01 -8.01
C GLU A 97 -22.51 -17.60 -6.95
N LYS A 98 -21.69 -18.59 -7.34
CA LYS A 98 -20.66 -19.20 -6.50
C LYS A 98 -19.42 -18.33 -6.40
N GLY A 99 -19.19 -17.51 -7.42
CA GLY A 99 -18.09 -16.56 -7.54
C GLY A 99 -18.13 -15.41 -6.54
N TYR A 100 -17.09 -14.57 -6.59
CA TYR A 100 -16.93 -13.44 -5.67
C TYR A 100 -17.96 -12.32 -5.89
N LEU A 101 -18.56 -12.22 -7.08
CA LEU A 101 -19.62 -11.26 -7.35
C LEU A 101 -20.97 -11.67 -6.76
N GLY A 102 -21.23 -12.96 -6.61
CA GLY A 102 -22.52 -13.47 -6.14
C GLY A 102 -23.66 -13.20 -7.12
N TYR A 103 -24.87 -13.04 -6.59
CA TYR A 103 -26.09 -12.82 -7.37
C TYR A 103 -26.17 -11.38 -7.92
N PRO A 104 -26.81 -11.17 -9.09
CA PRO A 104 -27.19 -9.83 -9.55
C PRO A 104 -28.14 -9.16 -8.53
N THR A 105 -27.99 -7.84 -8.37
CA THR A 105 -28.82 -7.01 -7.47
C THR A 105 -29.58 -5.92 -8.21
N THR A 106 -29.32 -5.78 -9.51
CA THR A 106 -30.07 -4.92 -10.42
C THR A 106 -30.23 -5.64 -11.75
N ASP A 107 -31.19 -5.20 -12.54
CA ASP A 107 -31.20 -5.50 -13.97
C ASP A 107 -30.03 -4.79 -14.66
N GLN A 108 -29.67 -5.24 -15.85
CA GLN A 108 -28.67 -4.57 -16.70
C GLN A 108 -29.21 -3.21 -17.15
N LYS A 109 -28.44 -2.14 -16.91
CA LYS A 109 -28.76 -0.76 -17.32
C LYS A 109 -27.80 -0.31 -18.41
N CYS A 110 -28.35 0.07 -19.56
CA CYS A 110 -27.61 0.57 -20.72
C CYS A 110 -27.90 2.05 -20.98
N GLY A 111 -27.11 2.67 -21.86
CA GLY A 111 -27.19 4.11 -22.13
C GLY A 111 -26.24 4.94 -21.25
N LEU A 112 -25.22 4.29 -20.68
CA LEU A 112 -24.11 4.99 -20.03
C LEU A 112 -23.25 5.73 -21.06
N LYS A 113 -22.27 6.50 -20.58
CA LYS A 113 -21.30 7.23 -21.40
C LYS A 113 -20.73 6.35 -22.52
N ASN A 114 -20.66 6.88 -23.74
CA ASN A 114 -20.18 6.15 -24.93
C ASN A 114 -20.95 4.84 -25.22
N GLY A 115 -22.24 4.79 -24.89
CA GLY A 115 -23.11 3.64 -25.16
C GLY A 115 -22.89 2.45 -24.22
N GLY A 116 -22.25 2.66 -23.06
CA GLY A 116 -21.96 1.58 -22.13
C GLY A 116 -23.19 1.01 -21.42
N CYS A 117 -22.98 -0.16 -20.82
CA CYS A 117 -23.94 -0.83 -19.94
C CYS A 117 -23.27 -1.21 -18.62
N TYR A 118 -24.06 -1.36 -17.56
CA TYR A 118 -23.58 -1.95 -16.31
C TYR A 118 -24.65 -2.79 -15.63
N GLN A 119 -24.20 -3.66 -14.73
CA GLN A 119 -25.06 -4.37 -13.80
C GLN A 119 -24.37 -4.48 -12.44
N ALA A 120 -25.13 -4.31 -11.36
CA ALA A 120 -24.65 -4.50 -10.01
C ALA A 120 -24.89 -5.95 -9.54
N PHE A 121 -23.97 -6.43 -8.71
CA PHE A 121 -23.97 -7.74 -8.07
C PHE A 121 -23.68 -7.55 -6.58
N GLN A 122 -23.93 -8.57 -5.77
CA GLN A 122 -23.70 -8.50 -4.33
C GLN A 122 -22.27 -8.07 -3.96
N GLY A 123 -21.27 -8.61 -4.68
CA GLY A 123 -19.85 -8.35 -4.43
C GLY A 123 -19.23 -7.22 -5.26
N GLY A 124 -19.97 -6.61 -6.19
CA GLY A 124 -19.37 -5.63 -7.11
C GLY A 124 -20.28 -5.20 -8.26
N SER A 125 -19.67 -4.85 -9.38
CA SER A 125 -20.41 -4.49 -10.59
C SER A 125 -19.61 -4.84 -11.83
N ILE A 126 -20.30 -5.18 -12.91
CA ILE A 126 -19.68 -5.37 -14.22
C ILE A 126 -20.10 -4.19 -15.10
N HIS A 127 -19.12 -3.53 -15.71
CA HIS A 127 -19.35 -2.48 -16.69
C HIS A 127 -18.81 -2.91 -18.05
N TRP A 128 -19.54 -2.57 -19.11
CA TRP A 128 -19.20 -2.88 -20.49
C TRP A 128 -19.28 -1.64 -21.36
N THR A 129 -18.36 -1.54 -22.32
CA THR A 129 -18.49 -0.72 -23.53
C THR A 129 -17.99 -1.49 -24.73
N SER A 130 -18.35 -1.05 -25.94
CA SER A 130 -17.80 -1.61 -27.18
C SER A 130 -16.27 -1.45 -27.27
N THR A 131 -15.71 -0.41 -26.64
CA THR A 131 -14.26 -0.15 -26.66
C THR A 131 -13.49 -0.96 -25.63
N THR A 132 -14.03 -1.15 -24.43
CA THR A 132 -13.30 -1.79 -23.32
C THR A 132 -13.66 -3.25 -23.14
N GLY A 133 -14.84 -3.70 -23.57
CA GLY A 133 -15.37 -5.00 -23.14
C GLY A 133 -15.93 -4.93 -21.71
N ALA A 134 -16.37 -6.10 -21.21
CA ALA A 134 -17.08 -6.23 -19.92
C ALA A 134 -16.09 -6.60 -18.82
N HIS A 135 -15.97 -5.75 -17.81
CA HIS A 135 -15.03 -5.96 -16.70
C HIS A 135 -15.70 -5.81 -15.34
N PRO A 136 -15.50 -6.78 -14.43
CA PRO A 136 -15.93 -6.68 -13.05
C PRO A 136 -15.02 -5.72 -12.26
N THR A 137 -15.63 -4.92 -11.40
CA THR A 137 -14.96 -4.12 -10.36
C THR A 137 -15.53 -4.52 -9.01
N GLN A 138 -14.69 -4.64 -7.98
CA GLN A 138 -15.14 -5.02 -6.63
C GLN A 138 -14.32 -4.37 -5.51
N THR A 139 -14.76 -4.57 -4.27
CA THR A 139 -14.06 -4.21 -3.02
C THR A 139 -13.54 -2.77 -2.98
N ALA A 140 -12.36 -2.54 -2.39
CA ALA A 140 -11.79 -1.22 -2.19
C ALA A 140 -11.45 -0.50 -3.50
N ILE A 141 -11.10 -1.25 -4.56
CA ILE A 141 -10.83 -0.69 -5.89
C ILE A 141 -12.11 -0.10 -6.48
N ARG A 142 -13.23 -0.82 -6.37
CA ARG A 142 -14.55 -0.30 -6.80
C ARG A 142 -14.95 0.93 -6.01
N THR A 143 -14.77 0.93 -4.69
CA THR A 143 -15.06 2.11 -3.86
C THR A 143 -14.25 3.32 -4.30
N ALA A 144 -12.94 3.17 -4.51
CA ALA A 144 -12.10 4.25 -5.02
C ALA A 144 -12.55 4.73 -6.41
N TRP A 145 -12.89 3.81 -7.32
CA TRP A 145 -13.38 4.17 -8.65
C TRP A 145 -14.71 4.94 -8.60
N ILE A 146 -15.64 4.53 -7.73
CA ILE A 146 -16.89 5.27 -7.48
C ILE A 146 -16.59 6.71 -7.05
N ASN A 147 -15.63 6.90 -6.15
CA ASN A 147 -15.24 8.23 -5.67
C ASN A 147 -14.60 9.10 -6.76
N THR A 148 -14.08 8.51 -7.84
CA THR A 148 -13.61 9.26 -9.02
C THR A 148 -14.73 9.70 -9.96
N GLY A 149 -15.98 9.28 -9.73
CA GLY A 149 -17.13 9.54 -10.59
C GLY A 149 -17.44 8.43 -11.59
N THR A 150 -17.02 7.19 -11.32
CA THR A 150 -17.22 5.99 -12.17
C THR A 150 -16.82 6.23 -13.64
N GLU A 151 -17.61 5.76 -14.60
CA GLU A 151 -17.36 5.92 -16.03
C GLU A 151 -17.40 7.38 -16.50
N LYS A 152 -18.09 8.25 -15.76
CA LYS A 152 -18.16 9.69 -16.04
C LYS A 152 -16.91 10.41 -15.58
N GLY A 153 -16.23 9.87 -14.58
CA GLY A 153 -14.98 10.34 -14.01
C GLY A 153 -13.79 10.30 -14.97
N TYR A 154 -12.67 10.84 -14.49
CA TYR A 154 -11.43 10.94 -15.27
C TYR A 154 -10.79 9.58 -15.57
N LEU A 155 -11.07 8.54 -14.78
CA LEU A 155 -10.58 7.18 -15.04
C LEU A 155 -11.35 6.48 -16.17
N GLY A 156 -12.62 6.84 -16.40
CA GLY A 156 -13.46 6.16 -17.39
C GLY A 156 -13.76 4.71 -17.03
N TYR A 157 -14.00 3.89 -18.05
CA TYR A 157 -14.33 2.48 -17.89
C TYR A 157 -13.13 1.62 -17.48
N PRO A 158 -13.34 0.52 -16.73
CA PRO A 158 -12.32 -0.50 -16.54
C PRO A 158 -11.89 -1.09 -17.90
N THR A 159 -10.61 -1.43 -18.01
CA THR A 159 -9.98 -2.02 -19.22
C THR A 159 -9.37 -3.40 -18.96
N THR A 160 -9.34 -3.79 -17.68
CA THR A 160 -8.96 -5.12 -17.22
C THR A 160 -9.88 -5.52 -16.09
N ASP A 161 -9.95 -6.82 -15.84
CA ASP A 161 -10.45 -7.33 -14.56
C ASP A 161 -9.45 -6.94 -13.45
N GLN A 162 -9.91 -6.97 -12.19
CA GLN A 162 -9.03 -6.77 -11.04
C GLN A 162 -8.02 -7.92 -10.92
N LYS A 163 -6.73 -7.59 -10.82
CA LYS A 163 -5.64 -8.55 -10.62
C LYS A 163 -5.06 -8.42 -9.22
N CYS A 164 -5.02 -9.53 -8.49
CA CYS A 164 -4.46 -9.60 -7.14
C CYS A 164 -3.23 -10.53 -7.10
N GLY A 165 -2.47 -10.47 -6.01
CA GLY A 165 -1.19 -11.19 -5.87
C GLY A 165 0.03 -10.33 -6.20
N LEU A 166 -0.12 -9.00 -6.18
CA LEU A 166 1.00 -8.07 -6.25
C LEU A 166 1.82 -8.07 -4.94
N LYS A 167 2.95 -7.35 -4.92
CA LYS A 167 3.81 -7.14 -3.74
C LYS A 167 2.97 -6.79 -2.50
N ASN A 168 3.26 -7.39 -1.35
CA ASN A 168 2.50 -7.18 -0.10
C ASN A 168 1.00 -7.53 -0.21
N SER A 169 0.66 -8.58 -0.98
CA SER A 169 -0.72 -9.05 -1.21
C SER A 169 -1.62 -7.97 -1.81
N GLY A 170 -1.05 -7.08 -2.63
CA GLY A 170 -1.80 -6.02 -3.26
C GLY A 170 -2.64 -6.48 -4.45
N CYS A 171 -3.55 -5.59 -4.85
CA CYS A 171 -4.37 -5.73 -6.04
C CYS A 171 -4.30 -4.46 -6.88
N TYR A 172 -4.57 -4.59 -8.18
CA TYR A 172 -4.75 -3.45 -9.06
C TYR A 172 -5.81 -3.70 -10.12
N GLN A 173 -6.30 -2.61 -10.70
CA GLN A 173 -7.14 -2.64 -11.90
C GLN A 173 -6.82 -1.45 -12.79
N ALA A 174 -6.78 -1.69 -14.11
CA ALA A 174 -6.56 -0.65 -15.10
C ALA A 174 -7.88 -0.08 -15.62
N PHE A 175 -7.88 1.22 -15.88
CA PHE A 175 -8.99 2.00 -16.41
C PHE A 175 -8.49 2.83 -17.60
N GLN A 176 -9.39 3.32 -18.44
CA GLN A 176 -9.02 4.10 -19.62
C GLN A 176 -8.07 5.27 -19.32
N GLY A 177 -8.31 5.98 -18.22
CA GLY A 177 -7.53 7.15 -17.80
C GLY A 177 -6.41 6.88 -16.79
N GLY A 178 -6.24 5.63 -16.33
CA GLY A 178 -5.27 5.36 -15.26
C GLY A 178 -5.37 3.97 -14.65
N SER A 179 -5.00 3.85 -13.38
CA SER A 179 -5.09 2.59 -12.64
C SER A 179 -5.33 2.85 -11.17
N ILE A 180 -6.04 1.94 -10.51
CA ILE A 180 -6.19 1.96 -9.05
C ILE A 180 -5.40 0.79 -8.49
N HIS A 181 -4.55 1.07 -7.50
CA HIS A 181 -3.80 0.06 -6.76
C HIS A 181 -4.22 0.07 -5.30
N TRP A 182 -4.29 -1.11 -4.68
CA TRP A 182 -4.70 -1.30 -3.30
C TRP A 182 -3.74 -2.24 -2.57
N THR A 183 -3.46 -1.91 -1.31
CA THR A 183 -2.97 -2.86 -0.30
C THR A 183 -3.71 -2.64 1.01
N SER A 184 -3.63 -3.60 1.93
CA SER A 184 -4.18 -3.43 3.28
C SER A 184 -3.50 -2.30 4.07
N THR A 185 -2.27 -1.94 3.72
CA THR A 185 -1.51 -0.86 4.38
C THR A 185 -1.83 0.51 3.81
N THR A 186 -1.96 0.63 2.49
CA THR A 186 -2.11 1.94 1.83
C THR A 186 -3.56 2.31 1.57
N GLY A 187 -4.48 1.34 1.45
CA GLY A 187 -5.78 1.61 0.84
C GLY A 187 -5.71 1.70 -0.68
N ALA A 188 -6.85 1.99 -1.31
CA ALA A 188 -7.01 1.99 -2.77
C ALA A 188 -6.86 3.41 -3.30
N HIS A 189 -5.86 3.63 -4.16
CA HIS A 189 -5.57 4.95 -4.70
C HIS A 189 -5.44 4.93 -6.23
N PRO A 190 -6.11 5.86 -6.94
CA PRO A 190 -5.95 6.06 -8.36
C PRO A 190 -4.64 6.78 -8.66
N THR A 191 -3.95 6.32 -9.71
CA THR A 191 -2.82 7.01 -10.34
C THR A 191 -3.22 7.29 -11.80
N GLN A 192 -2.89 8.47 -12.32
CA GLN A 192 -3.20 8.85 -13.70
C GLN A 192 -2.14 9.77 -14.33
N THR A 193 -2.27 10.03 -15.62
CA THR A 193 -1.53 11.09 -16.35
C THR A 193 0.01 10.97 -16.22
N ALA A 194 0.73 12.10 -16.23
CA ALA A 194 2.19 12.15 -16.16
C ALA A 194 2.74 11.57 -14.84
N ILE A 195 2.01 11.69 -13.73
CA ILE A 195 2.41 11.07 -12.46
C ILE A 195 2.41 9.55 -12.56
N ARG A 196 1.36 8.95 -13.16
CA ARG A 196 1.33 7.51 -13.41
C ARG A 196 2.44 7.07 -14.35
N THR A 197 2.71 7.82 -15.43
CA THR A 197 3.81 7.50 -16.35
C THR A 197 5.15 7.50 -15.61
N ALA A 198 5.43 8.53 -14.80
CA ALA A 198 6.64 8.57 -13.99
C ALA A 198 6.71 7.41 -12.99
N TRP A 199 5.62 7.08 -12.32
CA TRP A 199 5.57 5.96 -11.39
C TRP A 199 5.80 4.60 -12.08
N ILE A 200 5.24 4.39 -13.27
CA ILE A 200 5.51 3.20 -14.10
C ILE A 200 7.00 3.10 -14.41
N ASN A 201 7.63 4.21 -14.81
CA ASN A 201 9.06 4.25 -15.11
C ASN A 201 9.95 3.99 -13.88
N THR A 202 9.42 4.14 -12.67
CA THR A 202 10.13 3.73 -11.43
C THR A 202 9.96 2.25 -11.09
N GLY A 203 9.18 1.49 -11.85
CA GLY A 203 8.90 0.06 -11.58
C GLY A 203 7.61 -0.19 -10.79
N THR A 204 6.65 0.75 -10.81
CA THR A 204 5.34 0.66 -10.13
C THR A 204 5.46 0.25 -8.65
N GLU A 205 4.58 -0.63 -8.16
CA GLU A 205 4.58 -1.12 -6.78
C GLU A 205 5.82 -1.94 -6.42
N LYS A 206 6.54 -2.46 -7.42
CA LYS A 206 7.81 -3.17 -7.23
C LYS A 206 8.99 -2.20 -7.09
N GLY A 207 8.84 -1.00 -7.64
CA GLY A 207 9.81 0.08 -7.60
C GLY A 207 9.92 0.78 -6.25
N TYR A 208 10.88 1.70 -6.17
CA TYR A 208 11.26 2.41 -4.95
C TYR A 208 10.16 3.26 -4.33
N LEU A 209 9.22 3.75 -5.13
CA LEU A 209 8.09 4.50 -4.61
C LEU A 209 7.08 3.58 -3.92
N GLY A 210 7.00 2.30 -4.30
CA GLY A 210 5.99 1.38 -3.80
C GLY A 210 4.58 1.80 -4.18
N TYR A 211 3.60 1.45 -3.34
CA TYR A 211 2.20 1.78 -3.60
C TYR A 211 1.90 3.28 -3.37
N PRO A 212 0.93 3.86 -4.10
CA PRO A 212 0.39 5.17 -3.77
C PRO A 212 -0.24 5.16 -2.37
N THR A 213 -0.07 6.25 -1.62
CA THR A 213 -0.62 6.46 -0.26
C THR A 213 -1.61 7.62 -0.20
N THR A 214 -1.75 8.35 -1.29
CA THR A 214 -2.78 9.37 -1.49
C THR A 214 -3.31 9.28 -2.91
N ASP A 215 -4.48 9.85 -3.14
CA ASP A 215 -4.93 10.20 -4.49
C ASP A 215 -4.04 11.33 -5.04
N GLN A 216 -4.01 11.49 -6.36
CA GLN A 216 -3.37 12.63 -7.00
C GLN A 216 -4.17 13.91 -6.70
N SER A 217 -3.50 14.94 -6.20
CA SER A 217 -4.09 16.28 -5.95
C SER A 217 -3.38 17.32 -6.81
N CYS A 218 -4.14 18.21 -7.44
CA CYS A 218 -3.63 19.28 -8.29
C CYS A 218 -4.14 20.64 -7.84
N SER A 219 -3.23 21.59 -7.60
CA SER A 219 -3.56 22.97 -7.25
C SER A 219 -2.51 23.93 -7.80
N ASN A 220 -2.95 25.09 -8.29
CA ASN A 220 -2.07 26.14 -8.86
C ASN A 220 -1.06 25.61 -9.92
N GLY A 221 -1.51 24.70 -10.79
CA GLY A 221 -0.66 24.12 -11.84
C GLY A 221 0.37 23.09 -11.36
N ILE A 222 0.32 22.69 -10.08
CA ILE A 222 1.19 21.68 -9.49
C ILE A 222 0.31 20.48 -9.10
N CYS A 223 0.62 19.32 -9.66
CA CYS A 223 0.05 18.05 -9.23
C CYS A 223 1.03 17.30 -8.34
N ARG A 224 0.54 16.61 -7.32
CA ARG A 224 1.35 15.76 -6.44
C ARG A 224 0.60 14.48 -6.07
N GLN A 225 1.35 13.41 -5.95
CA GLN A 225 0.88 12.16 -5.34
C GLN A 225 1.95 11.61 -4.40
N SER A 226 1.54 11.16 -3.21
CA SER A 226 2.41 10.47 -2.28
C SER A 226 2.41 8.97 -2.53
N PHE A 227 3.55 8.35 -2.28
CA PHE A 227 3.78 6.91 -2.32
C PHE A 227 4.49 6.47 -1.03
N GLN A 228 4.60 5.17 -0.81
CA GLN A 228 5.26 4.64 0.40
C GLN A 228 6.72 5.12 0.54
N GLY A 229 7.45 5.19 -0.57
CA GLY A 229 8.87 5.55 -0.62
C GLY A 229 9.15 7.00 -1.05
N GLY A 230 8.14 7.86 -1.16
CA GLY A 230 8.35 9.24 -1.60
C GLY A 230 7.11 9.90 -2.19
N SER A 231 7.31 10.79 -3.16
CA SER A 231 6.24 11.45 -3.90
C SER A 231 6.65 11.73 -5.33
N ILE A 232 5.66 11.91 -6.19
CA ILE A 232 5.86 12.45 -7.52
C ILE A 232 5.14 13.78 -7.58
N THR A 233 5.85 14.82 -8.00
CA THR A 233 5.27 16.12 -8.35
C THR A 233 5.27 16.29 -9.86
N TRP A 234 4.31 17.04 -10.40
CA TRP A 234 4.25 17.39 -11.81
C TRP A 234 3.86 18.85 -11.97
N THR A 235 4.52 19.53 -12.89
CA THR A 235 4.12 20.86 -13.39
C THR A 235 4.18 20.88 -14.92
N SER A 236 3.44 21.79 -15.55
CA SER A 236 3.45 21.95 -17.01
C SER A 236 4.84 22.32 -17.56
N SER A 237 5.62 23.12 -16.84
CA SER A 237 6.97 23.55 -17.24
C SER A 237 8.07 22.55 -16.88
N GLY A 238 7.89 21.76 -15.82
CA GLY A 238 8.94 20.93 -15.22
C GLY A 238 8.77 19.43 -15.44
N GLY A 239 7.64 19.00 -16.02
CA GLY A 239 7.30 17.59 -16.16
C GLY A 239 7.12 16.90 -14.80
N ALA A 240 7.10 15.56 -14.81
CA ALA A 240 6.97 14.77 -13.59
C ALA A 240 8.35 14.55 -12.95
N LYS A 241 8.47 14.84 -11.66
CA LYS A 241 9.69 14.68 -10.87
C LYS A 241 9.44 13.75 -9.70
N VAL A 242 10.27 12.72 -9.59
CA VAL A 242 10.26 11.76 -8.48
C VAL A 242 11.08 12.35 -7.34
N VAL A 243 10.50 12.39 -6.15
CA VAL A 243 11.13 12.81 -4.90
C VAL A 243 11.11 11.63 -3.94
N TYR A 244 12.26 11.00 -3.74
CA TYR A 244 12.38 9.89 -2.79
C TYR A 244 12.32 10.39 -1.34
N GLY A 245 11.71 9.60 -0.46
CA GLY A 245 11.56 9.90 0.97
C GLY A 245 12.83 9.74 1.80
N ALA A 246 13.95 9.33 1.19
CA ALA A 246 15.24 9.24 1.85
C ALA A 246 16.26 10.18 1.21
N VAL A 247 17.06 10.81 2.07
CA VAL A 247 18.20 11.63 1.67
C VAL A 247 19.45 10.76 1.64
N VAL A 248 20.21 10.79 0.54
CA VAL A 248 21.56 10.19 0.45
C VAL A 248 22.58 11.30 0.58
N VAL A 249 23.28 11.32 1.72
CA VAL A 249 24.45 12.17 1.94
C VAL A 249 25.69 11.31 1.76
N ASN A 250 26.61 11.72 0.90
CA ASN A 250 27.90 11.07 0.69
C ASN A 250 28.91 12.05 0.07
N LYS A 251 30.14 11.61 -0.21
CA LYS A 251 31.23 12.50 -0.67
C LYS A 251 30.93 13.29 -1.95
N LYS A 252 29.97 12.87 -2.78
CA LYS A 252 29.53 13.59 -3.99
C LYS A 252 28.22 14.35 -3.82
N ARG A 253 27.56 14.22 -2.65
CA ARG A 253 26.22 14.73 -2.36
C ARG A 253 26.20 15.37 -0.98
N PRO A 254 26.63 16.64 -0.87
CA PRO A 254 26.53 17.38 0.38
C PRO A 254 25.06 17.63 0.74
N LEU A 255 24.83 17.93 2.01
CA LEU A 255 23.57 18.52 2.46
C LEU A 255 23.37 19.90 1.82
N VAL A 256 22.10 20.23 1.57
CA VAL A 256 21.68 21.54 1.06
C VAL A 256 20.56 22.08 1.94
N PRO A 257 20.74 23.21 2.62
CA PRO A 257 21.98 24.00 2.71
C PRO A 257 23.14 23.21 3.35
N ILE A 258 24.39 23.65 3.13
CA ILE A 258 25.58 22.91 3.57
C ILE A 258 25.64 22.73 5.09
N ASP A 259 25.02 23.65 5.82
CA ASP A 259 24.88 23.69 7.26
C ASP A 259 23.48 23.27 7.75
N TYR A 260 22.73 22.52 6.93
CA TYR A 260 21.40 22.00 7.27
C TYR A 260 21.35 21.42 8.69
N ALA A 261 20.34 21.83 9.45
CA ALA A 261 20.00 21.32 10.77
C ALA A 261 18.54 20.83 10.77
N PRO A 262 18.26 19.58 11.20
CA PRO A 262 16.91 19.05 11.24
C PRO A 262 16.07 19.69 12.36
N SER A 263 14.76 19.80 12.13
CA SER A 263 13.79 20.16 13.15
C SER A 263 12.44 19.46 12.84
N PRO A 264 11.74 18.87 13.83
CA PRO A 264 12.14 18.74 15.23
C PRO A 264 13.18 17.64 15.48
N ILE A 265 14.01 17.82 16.51
CA ILE A 265 14.92 16.80 17.07
C ILE A 265 14.42 16.31 18.43
N GLN A 266 14.69 15.05 18.75
CA GLN A 266 14.32 14.41 19.99
C GLN A 266 15.49 13.58 20.54
N THR A 267 15.63 13.57 21.87
CA THR A 267 16.66 12.80 22.56
C THR A 267 16.26 11.31 22.64
N VAL A 268 17.22 10.43 22.34
CA VAL A 268 17.14 8.97 22.52
C VAL A 268 18.41 8.53 23.24
N GLY A 269 18.29 8.04 24.48
CA GLY A 269 19.48 7.77 25.30
C GLY A 269 20.28 9.05 25.53
N SER A 270 21.55 9.04 25.14
CA SER A 270 22.48 10.18 25.25
C SER A 270 22.59 11.02 23.97
N VAL A 271 21.87 10.66 22.90
CA VAL A 271 22.02 11.31 21.59
C VAL A 271 20.74 11.99 21.13
N GLN A 272 20.85 12.93 20.19
CA GLN A 272 19.71 13.57 19.54
C GLN A 272 19.50 13.01 18.14
N LEU A 273 18.24 12.86 17.71
CA LEU A 273 17.87 12.41 16.38
C LEU A 273 16.72 13.25 15.83
N GLN A 274 16.59 13.33 14.51
CA GLN A 274 15.38 13.86 13.87
C GLN A 274 14.19 13.00 14.31
N TYR A 275 13.05 13.63 14.56
CA TYR A 275 11.89 13.02 15.22
C TYR A 275 11.49 11.62 14.71
N SER A 276 11.39 11.42 13.39
CA SER A 276 11.01 10.11 12.82
C SER A 276 12.06 9.02 13.07
N ALA A 277 13.35 9.37 12.99
CA ALA A 277 14.44 8.48 13.35
C ALA A 277 14.45 8.21 14.87
N ALA A 278 14.13 9.21 15.70
CA ALA A 278 14.06 9.07 17.15
C ALA A 278 12.99 8.05 17.58
N VAL A 279 11.76 8.17 17.05
CA VAL A 279 10.66 7.24 17.32
C VAL A 279 11.01 5.81 16.88
N ALA A 280 11.65 5.69 15.72
CA ALA A 280 12.11 4.40 15.20
C ALA A 280 13.22 3.79 16.07
N ALA A 281 14.19 4.60 16.51
CA ALA A 281 15.30 4.17 17.35
C ALA A 281 14.81 3.70 18.72
N GLN A 282 13.89 4.43 19.36
CA GLN A 282 13.25 4.01 20.61
C GLN A 282 12.56 2.65 20.45
N SER A 283 11.78 2.48 19.38
CA SER A 283 11.10 1.20 19.09
C SER A 283 12.09 0.04 18.88
N MET A 284 13.18 0.29 18.17
CA MET A 284 14.24 -0.70 17.91
C MET A 284 14.95 -1.11 19.21
N ILE A 285 15.36 -0.13 20.01
CA ILE A 285 16.07 -0.35 21.29
C ILE A 285 15.17 -1.10 22.28
N SER A 286 13.88 -0.74 22.39
CA SER A 286 12.93 -1.46 23.22
C SER A 286 12.74 -2.92 22.79
N ALA A 287 12.71 -3.18 21.47
CA ALA A 287 12.60 -4.55 20.97
C ALA A 287 13.87 -5.39 21.18
N ALA A 288 15.05 -4.77 21.09
CA ALA A 288 16.31 -5.41 21.46
C ALA A 288 16.31 -5.78 22.94
N ALA A 289 15.90 -4.85 23.81
CA ALA A 289 15.81 -5.08 25.24
C ALA A 289 14.82 -6.20 25.60
N ALA A 290 13.67 -6.25 24.92
CA ALA A 290 12.70 -7.34 25.05
C ALA A 290 13.27 -8.71 24.61
N SER A 291 14.32 -8.71 23.78
CA SER A 291 15.08 -9.91 23.38
C SER A 291 16.29 -10.17 24.28
N GLY A 292 16.43 -9.46 25.41
CA GLY A 292 17.58 -9.58 26.31
C GLY A 292 18.85 -8.86 25.85
N VAL A 293 18.80 -8.08 24.76
CA VAL A 293 19.96 -7.37 24.20
C VAL A 293 19.91 -5.89 24.56
N LYS A 294 20.93 -5.40 25.25
CA LYS A 294 21.05 -3.97 25.58
C LYS A 294 21.84 -3.24 24.50
N ILE A 295 21.24 -2.20 23.92
CA ILE A 295 21.86 -1.30 22.95
C ILE A 295 22.07 0.06 23.61
N THR A 296 23.29 0.61 23.48
CA THR A 296 23.62 1.98 23.91
C THR A 296 23.69 2.91 22.69
N THR A 297 23.42 4.20 22.90
CA THR A 297 23.59 5.24 21.86
C THR A 297 24.94 5.92 22.05
N VAL A 298 25.74 6.00 20.99
CA VAL A 298 27.11 6.53 21.05
C VAL A 298 27.19 7.91 20.41
N SER A 299 26.66 8.05 19.20
CA SER A 299 26.59 9.34 18.50
C SER A 299 25.29 9.48 17.72
N GLY A 300 24.76 10.69 17.63
CA GLY A 300 23.54 11.00 16.87
C GLY A 300 23.76 12.24 16.02
N TYR A 301 22.81 13.17 16.05
CA TYR A 301 22.92 14.45 15.36
C TYR A 301 24.17 15.22 15.79
N ARG A 302 24.92 15.69 14.79
CA ARG A 302 26.06 16.60 14.96
C ARG A 302 25.92 17.71 13.93
N ASP A 303 25.91 18.96 14.40
CA ASP A 303 25.83 20.11 13.50
C ASP A 303 27.09 20.29 12.64
N TYR A 304 26.99 21.17 11.66
CA TYR A 304 28.07 21.47 10.71
C TYR A 304 29.38 21.86 11.39
N TRP A 305 29.31 22.70 12.42
CA TRP A 305 30.49 23.24 13.11
C TRP A 305 31.18 22.17 13.97
N THR A 306 30.39 21.33 14.63
CA THR A 306 30.88 20.17 15.38
C THR A 306 31.57 19.19 14.44
N GLN A 307 30.98 18.88 13.29
CA GLN A 307 31.60 18.01 12.30
C GLN A 307 32.89 18.62 11.73
N LYS A 308 32.96 19.94 11.53
CA LYS A 308 34.17 20.64 11.08
C LYS A 308 35.32 20.44 12.06
N SER A 309 35.09 20.72 13.35
CA SER A 309 36.11 20.56 14.38
C SER A 309 36.55 19.09 14.52
N LEU A 310 35.59 18.16 14.48
CA LEU A 310 35.87 16.72 14.52
C LEU A 310 36.78 16.31 13.37
N TYR A 311 36.39 16.61 12.12
CA TYR A 311 37.15 16.25 10.93
C TYR A 311 38.56 16.86 10.96
N GLN A 312 38.71 18.12 11.38
CA GLN A 312 40.03 18.75 11.54
C GLN A 312 40.92 18.01 12.55
N GLY A 313 40.36 17.51 13.65
CA GLY A 313 41.08 16.67 14.60
C GLY A 313 41.57 15.36 13.98
N TYR A 314 40.72 14.67 13.22
CA TYR A 314 41.11 13.45 12.49
C TYR A 314 42.21 13.72 11.46
N VAL A 315 42.15 14.84 10.72
CA VAL A 315 43.21 15.23 9.77
C VAL A 315 44.54 15.46 10.48
N GLN A 316 44.53 16.12 11.65
CA GLN A 316 45.75 16.36 12.43
C GLN A 316 46.34 15.06 12.97
N GLN A 317 45.50 14.12 13.40
CA GLN A 317 45.93 12.88 14.04
C GLN A 317 46.38 11.81 13.04
N TYR A 318 45.68 11.67 11.92
CA TYR A 318 45.86 10.55 10.99
C TYR A 318 46.23 10.96 9.56
N GLY A 319 46.22 12.27 9.26
CA GLY A 319 46.37 12.79 7.90
C GLY A 319 45.06 12.76 7.11
N GLN A 320 45.00 13.54 6.03
CA GLN A 320 43.77 13.75 5.28
C GLN A 320 43.23 12.50 4.58
N ALA A 321 44.11 11.65 4.04
CA ALA A 321 43.70 10.44 3.34
C ALA A 321 42.97 9.46 4.26
N GLU A 322 43.48 9.25 5.47
CA GLU A 322 42.83 8.41 6.48
C GLU A 322 41.58 9.08 7.04
N ALA A 323 41.64 10.38 7.33
CA ALA A 323 40.47 11.13 7.81
C ALA A 323 39.29 11.07 6.82
N ASP A 324 39.53 11.19 5.51
CA ASP A 324 38.51 11.05 4.48
C ASP A 324 37.91 9.63 4.41
N LEU A 325 38.59 8.60 4.92
CA LEU A 325 38.11 7.22 4.95
C LEU A 325 37.19 6.94 6.15
N ILE A 326 37.43 7.58 7.29
CA ILE A 326 36.75 7.28 8.57
C ILE A 326 35.90 8.43 9.11
N SER A 327 35.93 9.61 8.48
CA SER A 327 35.16 10.77 8.93
C SER A 327 34.73 11.65 7.77
N ALA A 328 33.48 12.10 7.80
CA ALA A 328 32.95 13.00 6.78
C ALA A 328 33.47 14.44 6.96
N ARG A 329 33.80 15.10 5.84
CA ARG A 329 33.94 16.56 5.78
C ARG A 329 32.63 17.25 6.23
N PRO A 330 32.70 18.47 6.82
CA PRO A 330 31.50 19.19 7.25
C PRO A 330 30.55 19.44 6.06
N GLY A 331 29.25 19.24 6.27
CA GLY A 331 28.23 19.26 5.22
C GLY A 331 28.06 17.95 4.43
N TYR A 332 28.94 16.96 4.63
CA TYR A 332 28.87 15.64 3.98
C TYR A 332 28.59 14.49 4.98
N SER A 333 28.30 14.83 6.23
CA SER A 333 28.06 13.87 7.32
C SER A 333 26.60 13.47 7.39
N GLU A 334 26.31 12.16 7.41
CA GLU A 334 24.95 11.68 7.63
C GLU A 334 24.42 12.08 9.02
N HIS A 335 25.29 12.21 10.02
CA HIS A 335 24.89 12.66 11.36
C HIS A 335 24.27 14.05 11.34
N GLN A 336 24.71 14.94 10.45
CA GLN A 336 24.16 16.29 10.31
C GLN A 336 22.71 16.28 9.81
N SER A 337 22.25 15.20 9.16
CA SER A 337 20.81 15.08 8.82
C SER A 337 19.92 14.72 10.02
N GLY A 338 20.50 14.29 11.14
CA GLY A 338 19.78 13.73 12.29
C GLY A 338 19.13 12.37 12.05
N LEU A 339 19.38 11.73 10.90
CA LEU A 339 18.83 10.42 10.54
C LEU A 339 19.87 9.29 10.73
N ALA A 340 21.08 9.59 11.20
CA ALA A 340 22.10 8.60 11.50
C ALA A 340 22.37 8.52 13.01
N MET A 341 22.67 7.31 13.48
CA MET A 341 23.03 7.00 14.86
C MET A 341 24.12 5.94 14.90
N ASP A 342 25.12 6.17 15.74
CA ASP A 342 26.07 5.13 16.13
C ASP A 342 25.56 4.45 17.40
N ILE A 343 25.57 3.12 17.39
CA ILE A 343 25.18 2.30 18.53
C ILE A 343 26.35 1.53 19.13
N GLY A 344 26.22 1.16 20.39
CA GLY A 344 27.18 0.37 21.13
C GLY A 344 26.51 -0.71 21.98
N ASP A 345 27.33 -1.40 22.76
CA ASP A 345 26.88 -2.28 23.84
C ASP A 345 27.15 -1.63 25.20
N THR A 346 26.82 -2.33 26.29
CA THR A 346 27.07 -1.82 27.65
C THR A 346 28.52 -2.01 28.10
N SER A 347 29.32 -2.82 27.40
CA SER A 347 30.72 -3.06 27.76
C SER A 347 31.63 -1.93 27.28
N GLY A 348 31.29 -1.31 26.15
CA GLY A 348 32.12 -0.30 25.48
C GLY A 348 33.38 -0.85 24.83
N SER A 349 33.72 -2.13 25.04
CA SER A 349 34.99 -2.76 24.65
C SER A 349 35.25 -2.75 23.14
N CYS A 350 34.20 -2.86 22.33
CA CYS A 350 34.24 -2.81 20.87
C CYS A 350 33.52 -1.57 20.31
N SER A 351 33.35 -0.52 21.10
CA SER A 351 32.64 0.68 20.65
C SER A 351 33.34 1.34 19.46
N LEU A 352 32.59 1.61 18.39
CA LEU A 352 33.09 2.21 17.14
C LEU A 352 34.29 1.46 16.53
N GLN A 353 34.31 0.13 16.67
CA GLN A 353 35.31 -0.76 16.07
C GLN A 353 34.65 -1.91 15.32
N SER A 354 35.35 -2.50 14.34
CA SER A 354 34.81 -3.60 13.52
C SER A 354 34.36 -4.80 14.36
N CYS A 355 35.03 -5.09 15.47
CA CYS A 355 34.64 -6.16 16.39
C CYS A 355 33.24 -5.97 17.02
N PHE A 356 32.64 -4.78 16.94
CA PHE A 356 31.29 -4.50 17.39
C PHE A 356 30.26 -5.46 16.77
N GLU A 357 30.46 -5.88 15.52
CA GLU A 357 29.55 -6.79 14.81
C GLU A 357 29.32 -8.13 15.54
N ASN A 358 30.30 -8.54 16.35
CA ASN A 358 30.31 -9.79 17.10
C ASN A 358 29.73 -9.64 18.51
N THR A 359 29.45 -8.41 18.96
CA THR A 359 28.73 -8.16 20.21
C THR A 359 27.27 -8.55 20.08
N ALA A 360 26.58 -8.77 21.21
CA ALA A 360 25.14 -9.03 21.20
C ALA A 360 24.35 -7.89 20.53
N ALA A 361 24.74 -6.63 20.77
CA ALA A 361 24.12 -5.46 20.18
C ALA A 361 24.32 -5.40 18.65
N GLY A 362 25.56 -5.55 18.18
CA GLY A 362 25.88 -5.52 16.75
C GLY A 362 25.22 -6.67 15.97
N ALA A 363 25.28 -7.90 16.50
CA ALA A 363 24.63 -9.05 15.88
C ALA A 363 23.11 -8.91 15.83
N TRP A 364 22.49 -8.35 16.88
CA TRP A 364 21.05 -8.09 16.90
C TRP A 364 20.66 -7.01 15.89
N ALA A 365 21.41 -5.90 15.82
CA ALA A 365 21.16 -4.80 14.90
C ALA A 365 21.23 -5.27 13.44
N ARG A 366 22.30 -5.99 13.07
CA ARG A 366 22.46 -6.58 11.73
C ARG A 366 21.27 -7.44 11.31
N LYS A 367 20.66 -8.19 12.24
CA LYS A 367 19.52 -9.07 11.97
C LYS A 367 18.16 -8.34 11.94
N ASN A 368 18.00 -7.26 12.71
CA ASN A 368 16.67 -6.72 13.04
C ASN A 368 16.46 -5.24 12.73
N ALA A 369 17.51 -4.43 12.59
CA ALA A 369 17.41 -2.97 12.47
C ALA A 369 16.48 -2.52 11.31
N TRP A 370 16.48 -3.26 10.21
CA TRP A 370 15.65 -2.99 9.03
C TRP A 370 14.15 -3.00 9.30
N ARG A 371 13.70 -3.81 10.27
CA ARG A 371 12.28 -3.88 10.69
C ARG A 371 11.79 -2.56 11.28
N TYR A 372 12.72 -1.74 11.75
CA TYR A 372 12.49 -0.43 12.34
C TYR A 372 12.86 0.71 11.40
N GLY A 373 13.32 0.42 10.18
CA GLY A 373 13.66 1.43 9.17
C GLY A 373 15.13 1.85 9.16
N PHE A 374 16.01 1.11 9.84
CA PHE A 374 17.45 1.36 9.86
C PHE A 374 18.21 0.35 8.99
N ILE A 375 19.25 0.83 8.33
CA ILE A 375 20.26 0.00 7.65
C ILE A 375 21.63 0.23 8.27
N ILE A 376 22.54 -0.74 8.15
CA ILE A 376 23.98 -0.49 8.36
C ILE A 376 24.47 0.28 7.12
N ARG A 377 24.89 1.53 7.29
CA ARG A 377 25.15 2.43 6.16
C ARG A 377 26.38 2.05 5.35
N TYR A 378 27.43 1.62 6.04
CA TYR A 378 28.73 1.30 5.47
C TYR A 378 29.05 -0.17 5.72
N PRO A 379 28.53 -1.09 4.88
CA PRO A 379 28.73 -2.53 5.05
C PRO A 379 30.12 -2.99 4.56
N ASN A 380 30.58 -4.11 5.10
CA ASN A 380 31.87 -4.70 4.75
C ASN A 380 31.93 -5.05 3.24
N GLY A 381 33.04 -4.71 2.59
CA GLY A 381 33.25 -4.94 1.15
C GLY A 381 32.69 -3.85 0.22
N TYR A 382 32.07 -2.79 0.74
CA TYR A 382 31.43 -1.74 -0.08
C TYR A 382 32.08 -0.35 0.03
N THR A 383 33.28 -0.24 0.61
CA THR A 383 34.03 1.03 0.69
C THR A 383 34.25 1.69 -0.67
N GLY A 384 34.46 0.90 -1.74
CA GLY A 384 34.56 1.44 -3.11
C GLY A 384 33.29 2.11 -3.63
N THR A 385 32.13 1.77 -3.04
CA THR A 385 30.83 2.35 -3.39
C THR A 385 30.47 3.52 -2.50
N THR A 386 30.59 3.36 -1.17
CA THR A 386 30.15 4.34 -0.17
C THR A 386 31.20 5.41 0.13
N GLY A 387 32.48 5.09 -0.06
CA GLY A 387 33.63 5.93 0.27
C GLY A 387 34.08 5.91 1.73
N TYR A 388 33.44 5.14 2.60
CA TYR A 388 33.82 5.05 4.02
C TYR A 388 34.21 3.61 4.40
N ALA A 389 35.04 3.48 5.43
CA ALA A 389 35.40 2.19 6.01
C ALA A 389 34.17 1.41 6.52
N TYR A 390 34.35 0.13 6.82
CA TYR A 390 33.29 -0.70 7.39
C TYR A 390 32.92 -0.21 8.81
N GLU A 391 31.64 0.14 9.01
CA GLU A 391 31.13 0.64 10.29
C GLU A 391 29.88 -0.14 10.71
N PRO A 392 30.01 -1.33 11.35
CA PRO A 392 28.88 -2.15 11.79
C PRO A 392 27.97 -1.47 12.82
N TRP A 393 28.40 -0.37 13.41
CA TRP A 393 27.67 0.43 14.39
C TRP A 393 26.84 1.56 13.78
N HIS A 394 27.17 2.03 12.57
CA HIS A 394 26.58 3.22 11.97
C HIS A 394 25.25 2.87 11.31
N LEU A 395 24.15 3.23 11.99
CA LEU A 395 22.80 2.99 11.53
C LEU A 395 22.20 4.23 10.86
N ARG A 396 21.67 4.05 9.65
CA ARG A 396 20.99 5.08 8.86
C ARG A 396 19.50 4.81 8.79
N TYR A 397 18.68 5.74 9.29
CA TYR A 397 17.23 5.70 9.13
C TYR A 397 16.84 6.10 7.70
N VAL A 398 16.14 5.21 7.02
CA VAL A 398 15.59 5.39 5.67
C VAL A 398 14.09 5.11 5.61
N GLY A 399 13.46 4.88 6.77
CA GLY A 399 12.07 4.44 6.87
C GLY A 399 11.92 2.93 6.66
N LYS A 400 10.84 2.37 7.22
CA LYS A 400 10.59 0.91 7.21
C LYS A 400 10.48 0.33 5.81
N PHE A 401 9.88 1.06 4.87
CA PHE A 401 9.71 0.59 3.50
C PHE A 401 11.07 0.34 2.83
N ILE A 402 11.92 1.37 2.76
CA ILE A 402 13.23 1.27 2.10
C ILE A 402 14.11 0.22 2.79
N ALA A 403 14.18 0.24 4.12
CA ALA A 403 15.01 -0.73 4.84
C ALA A 403 14.54 -2.19 4.64
N THR A 404 13.22 -2.43 4.63
CA THR A 404 12.63 -3.75 4.36
C THR A 404 12.92 -4.19 2.93
N ASP A 405 12.75 -3.28 1.98
CA ASP A 405 12.92 -3.57 0.56
C ASP A 405 14.39 -3.89 0.22
N MET A 406 15.33 -3.08 0.71
CA MET A 406 16.76 -3.37 0.61
C MET A 406 17.12 -4.74 1.19
N THR A 407 16.56 -5.07 2.37
CA THR A 407 16.82 -6.36 3.02
C THR A 407 16.26 -7.54 2.21
N GLN A 408 15.03 -7.42 1.71
CA GLN A 408 14.37 -8.49 0.95
C GLN A 408 15.03 -8.73 -0.41
N GLN A 409 15.53 -7.67 -1.05
CA GLN A 409 16.19 -7.75 -2.35
C GLN A 409 17.70 -8.00 -2.25
N GLY A 410 18.29 -7.97 -1.05
CA GLY A 410 19.74 -8.11 -0.85
C GLY A 410 20.55 -6.94 -1.42
N ILE A 411 19.99 -5.72 -1.42
CA ILE A 411 20.66 -4.51 -1.92
C ILE A 411 21.47 -3.88 -0.77
N PRO A 412 22.81 -3.82 -0.85
CA PRO A 412 23.65 -3.55 0.31
C PRO A 412 23.91 -2.05 0.58
N THR A 413 23.78 -1.17 -0.42
CA THR A 413 24.08 0.27 -0.25
C THR A 413 22.94 1.16 -0.75
N LEU A 414 22.83 2.37 -0.17
CA LEU A 414 21.90 3.39 -0.67
C LEU A 414 22.25 3.83 -2.09
N GLU A 415 23.53 3.84 -2.43
CA GLU A 415 23.99 4.16 -3.79
C GLU A 415 23.38 3.21 -4.82
N GLN A 416 23.48 1.90 -4.58
CA GLN A 416 22.86 0.91 -5.46
C GLN A 416 21.33 0.96 -5.40
N TYR A 417 20.76 1.18 -4.21
CA TYR A 417 19.31 1.30 -4.04
C TYR A 417 18.72 2.54 -4.71
N PHE A 418 19.47 3.61 -4.95
CA PHE A 418 18.95 4.79 -5.64
C PHE A 418 19.54 4.97 -7.04
N HIS A 419 20.23 3.94 -7.56
CA HIS A 419 20.97 3.99 -8.84
C HIS A 419 21.88 5.21 -8.95
N LEU A 420 22.52 5.56 -7.85
CA LEU A 420 23.44 6.68 -7.74
C LEU A 420 24.86 6.21 -8.06
N PRO A 421 25.67 7.02 -8.77
CA PRO A 421 27.10 6.79 -8.88
C PRO A 421 27.75 6.63 -7.50
N ALA A 422 28.71 5.70 -7.44
CA ALA A 422 29.60 5.50 -6.29
C ALA A 422 30.29 6.81 -5.88
N ALA A 423 30.60 6.94 -4.59
CA ALA A 423 31.20 8.14 -4.01
C ALA A 423 32.48 7.83 -3.20
N PRO A 424 33.51 7.19 -3.80
CA PRO A 424 34.72 6.78 -3.07
C PRO A 424 35.55 7.96 -2.55
N ASN A 425 35.47 9.11 -3.22
CA ASN A 425 36.24 10.33 -2.92
C ASN A 425 35.38 11.60 -3.03
N TYR A 426 35.91 12.70 -2.50
CA TYR A 426 35.35 14.05 -2.64
C TYR A 426 35.53 14.58 -4.05
#